data_AF-A0A535E9V7-F1
#
_entry.id   AF-A0A535E9V7-F1
#
_cell.length_a   1.000
_cell.length_b   1.000
_cell.length_c   1.000
_cell.angle_alpha   90.00
_cell.angle_beta   90.00
_cell.angle_gamma   90.00
#
_symmetry.space_group_name_H-M   'P 1'
#
loop_
_entity.id
_entity.type
_entity.pdbx_description
1 polymer ?
#
loop_
_entity_poly.entity_id
_entity_poly.type
_entity_poly.pdbx_seq_one_letter_code
_entity_poly.pdbx_strand_id
1 'polypeptide(L)'
;MAGRIDFGRSTQDQVPCFVAIMAILHQEPTASAFARLLRKDLVADDYVQLAHLFEEVSVLALHRHIAEELLFDTFAFDMYWDELREDVLAVRRSTGNDKFCENFEIAAERARSYRQDYPPKLRWQRRDRPGDGPPDLGGGWGGGGPDRKPDPAGSPSSSSTPAGGPGQGSHH
;
A
#
# COMPACT_ATOMS: atom_id res chain seq x y z
N MET A 1 5.35 -4.33 36.01
CA MET A 1 3.94 -4.36 35.54
C MET A 1 3.96 -4.57 34.04
N ALA A 2 3.05 -5.36 33.48
CA ALA A 2 2.86 -5.38 32.02
C ALA A 2 2.08 -4.13 31.62
N GLY A 3 2.64 -3.30 30.74
CA GLY A 3 1.94 -2.14 30.20
C GLY A 3 0.73 -2.61 29.40
N ARG A 4 -0.47 -2.15 29.76
CA ARG A 4 -1.68 -2.40 28.98
C ARG A 4 -1.51 -1.68 27.65
N ILE A 5 -1.45 -2.42 26.53
CA ILE A 5 -1.31 -1.80 25.21
C ILE A 5 -2.62 -1.08 24.90
N ASP A 6 -2.58 0.24 25.02
CA ASP A 6 -3.72 1.12 24.86
C ASP A 6 -3.92 1.45 23.38
N PHE A 7 -4.83 0.72 22.73
CA PHE A 7 -5.09 0.84 21.30
C PHE A 7 -6.15 1.90 21.01
N GLY A 8 -5.72 2.99 20.36
CA GLY A 8 -6.60 4.07 19.88
C GLY A 8 -6.84 5.16 20.94
N ARG A 9 -6.03 6.22 20.89
CA ARG A 9 -6.22 7.43 21.69
C ARG A 9 -7.21 8.42 21.06
N SER A 10 -7.60 8.18 19.81
CA SER A 10 -8.52 9.00 19.03
C SER A 10 -9.94 8.94 19.59
N THR A 11 -10.61 10.09 19.71
CA THR A 11 -12.02 10.12 20.16
C THR A 11 -12.99 9.99 18.97
N GLN A 12 -14.24 9.62 19.26
CA GLN A 12 -15.29 9.56 18.23
C GLN A 12 -15.54 10.93 17.59
N ASP A 13 -15.35 12.02 18.33
CA ASP A 13 -15.53 13.40 17.86
C ASP A 13 -14.48 13.83 16.81
N GLN A 14 -13.34 13.13 16.74
CA GLN A 14 -12.29 13.39 15.75
C GLN A 14 -12.54 12.66 14.42
N VAL A 15 -13.42 11.65 14.38
CA VAL A 15 -13.71 10.86 13.19
C VAL A 15 -14.28 11.72 12.04
N PRO A 16 -15.21 12.68 12.24
CA PRO A 16 -15.68 13.56 11.18
C PRO A 16 -14.56 14.41 10.54
N CYS A 17 -13.61 14.89 11.36
CA CYS A 17 -12.44 15.64 10.88
C CYS A 17 -11.53 14.75 10.02
N PHE A 18 -11.19 13.56 10.50
CA PHE A 18 -10.41 12.56 9.76
C PHE A 18 -11.07 12.18 8.42
N VAL A 19 -12.38 11.93 8.42
CA VAL A 19 -13.14 11.60 7.20
C VAL A 19 -13.19 12.77 6.22
N ALA A 20 -13.27 14.02 6.70
CA ALA A 20 -13.19 15.21 5.85
C ALA A 20 -11.79 15.36 5.20
N ILE A 21 -10.71 15.14 5.95
CA ILE A 21 -9.34 15.10 5.42
C ILE A 21 -9.21 14.03 4.32
N MET A 22 -9.72 12.81 4.58
CA MET A 22 -9.75 11.74 3.59
C MET A 22 -10.56 12.11 2.34
N ALA A 23 -11.70 12.79 2.48
CA ALA A 23 -12.50 13.22 1.35
C ALA A 23 -11.76 14.23 0.45
N ILE A 24 -11.02 15.19 1.04
CA ILE A 24 -10.19 16.15 0.31
C ILE A 24 -9.07 15.44 -0.47
N LEU A 25 -8.42 14.45 0.14
CA LEU A 25 -7.33 13.67 -0.48
C LEU A 25 -7.78 12.80 -1.66
N HIS A 26 -9.05 12.37 -1.68
CA HIS A 26 -9.62 11.56 -2.76
C HIS A 26 -10.44 12.40 -3.76
N GLN A 27 -10.30 13.73 -3.74
CA GLN A 27 -10.88 14.66 -4.70
C GLN A 27 -9.79 15.36 -5.52
N GLU A 28 -10.10 15.68 -6.77
CA GLU A 28 -9.16 16.40 -7.65
C GLU A 28 -9.08 17.90 -7.32
N PRO A 29 -7.92 18.55 -7.48
CA PRO A 29 -6.65 18.04 -8.05
C PRO A 29 -5.77 17.23 -7.08
N THR A 30 -6.16 17.11 -5.81
CA THR A 30 -5.35 16.47 -4.77
C THR A 30 -5.15 14.97 -4.98
N ALA A 31 -6.18 14.26 -5.45
CA ALA A 31 -6.11 12.82 -5.70
C ALA A 31 -5.02 12.46 -6.71
N SER A 32 -4.94 13.19 -7.83
CA SER A 32 -3.88 13.00 -8.83
C SER A 32 -2.48 13.33 -8.29
N ALA A 33 -2.33 14.41 -7.51
CA ALA A 33 -1.05 14.79 -6.90
C ALA A 33 -0.58 13.76 -5.86
N PHE A 34 -1.47 13.28 -4.99
CA PHE A 34 -1.16 12.26 -3.98
C PHE A 34 -0.88 10.89 -4.63
N ALA A 35 -1.57 10.56 -5.72
CA ALA A 35 -1.27 9.38 -6.54
C ALA A 35 0.06 9.49 -7.32
N ARG A 36 0.59 10.70 -7.56
CA ARG A 36 1.95 10.93 -8.06
C ARG A 36 3.01 10.82 -6.95
N LEU A 37 2.74 11.38 -5.77
CA LEU A 37 3.57 11.24 -4.56
C LEU A 37 3.84 9.77 -4.22
N LEU A 38 2.79 8.95 -4.14
CA LEU A 38 2.89 7.51 -3.85
C LEU A 38 3.65 6.70 -4.92
N ARG A 39 3.81 7.25 -6.14
CA ARG A 39 4.56 6.64 -7.25
C ARG A 39 5.94 7.24 -7.46
N LYS A 40 6.33 8.28 -6.70
CA LYS A 40 7.56 9.07 -6.89
C LYS A 40 7.67 9.66 -8.31
N ASP A 41 6.52 10.17 -8.79
CA ASP A 41 6.26 10.64 -10.16
C ASP A 41 5.65 12.06 -10.13
N LEU A 42 6.20 12.91 -9.25
CA LEU A 42 5.70 14.27 -8.98
C LEU A 42 6.05 15.26 -10.11
N VAL A 43 5.09 16.10 -10.48
CA VAL A 43 5.31 17.28 -11.35
C VAL A 43 5.39 18.56 -10.50
N ALA A 44 5.96 19.64 -11.06
CA ALA A 44 6.30 20.85 -10.31
C ALA A 44 5.14 21.43 -9.47
N ASP A 45 3.92 21.44 -10.01
CA ASP A 45 2.72 21.95 -9.33
C ASP A 45 2.31 21.09 -8.11
N ASP A 46 2.61 19.78 -8.12
CA ASP A 46 2.28 18.88 -7.02
C ASP A 46 3.03 19.25 -5.74
N TYR A 47 4.31 19.63 -5.85
CA TYR A 47 5.17 19.88 -4.69
C TYR A 47 4.59 20.98 -3.80
N VAL A 48 4.18 22.10 -4.42
CA VAL A 48 3.59 23.25 -3.73
C VAL A 48 2.21 22.89 -3.17
N GLN A 49 1.37 22.20 -3.96
CA GLN A 49 0.03 21.81 -3.52
C GLN A 49 0.08 20.83 -2.33
N LEU A 50 0.93 19.81 -2.39
CA LEU A 50 1.07 18.80 -1.34
C LEU A 50 1.70 19.39 -0.07
N ALA A 51 2.73 20.24 -0.20
CA ALA A 51 3.34 20.91 0.94
C ALA A 51 2.32 21.79 1.70
N HIS A 52 1.49 22.56 0.98
CA HIS A 52 0.39 23.30 1.59
C HIS A 52 -0.65 22.38 2.26
N LEU A 53 -1.05 21.27 1.61
CA LEU A 53 -2.01 20.34 2.19
C LEU A 53 -1.50 19.71 3.49
N PHE A 54 -0.24 19.28 3.51
CA PHE A 54 0.35 18.70 4.72
C PHE A 54 0.58 19.75 5.82
N GLU A 55 0.85 21.01 5.49
CA GLU A 55 0.89 22.11 6.45
C GLU A 55 -0.46 22.28 7.17
N GLU A 56 -1.56 22.42 6.42
CA GLU A 56 -2.90 22.61 7.00
C GLU A 56 -3.36 21.39 7.83
N VAL A 57 -3.07 20.16 7.39
CA VAL A 57 -3.36 18.95 8.17
C VAL A 57 -2.48 18.87 9.43
N SER A 58 -1.25 19.38 9.38
CA SER A 58 -0.35 19.44 10.54
C SER A 58 -0.85 20.43 11.59
N VAL A 59 -1.40 21.58 11.19
CA VAL A 59 -2.05 22.53 12.13
C VAL A 59 -3.14 21.83 12.94
N LEU A 60 -3.99 21.01 12.30
CA LEU A 60 -5.03 20.25 13.01
C LEU A 60 -4.47 19.26 14.04
N ALA A 61 -3.32 18.64 13.75
CA ALA A 61 -2.63 17.72 14.66
C ALA A 61 -2.03 18.45 15.87
N LEU A 62 -1.25 19.50 15.60
CA LEU A 62 -0.50 20.26 16.61
C LEU A 62 -1.43 21.01 17.56
N HIS A 63 -2.58 21.49 17.08
CA HIS A 63 -3.64 22.12 17.87
C HIS A 63 -4.63 21.12 18.50
N ARG A 64 -4.36 19.80 18.44
CA ARG A 64 -5.17 18.72 19.05
C ARG A 64 -6.60 18.56 18.52
N HIS A 65 -6.94 19.13 17.37
CA HIS A 65 -8.24 18.90 16.71
C HIS A 65 -8.38 17.47 16.19
N ILE A 66 -7.27 16.78 15.96
CA ILE A 66 -7.19 15.36 15.64
C ILE A 66 -6.01 14.71 16.40
N ALA A 67 -6.12 13.44 16.75
CA ALA A 67 -5.04 12.69 17.39
C ALA A 67 -3.83 12.55 16.44
N GLU A 68 -2.63 12.86 16.96
CA GLU A 68 -1.37 12.74 16.21
C GLU A 68 -1.14 11.29 15.76
N GLU A 69 -1.47 10.32 16.62
CA GLU A 69 -1.32 8.89 16.33
C GLU A 69 -2.21 8.44 15.17
N LEU A 70 -3.43 8.97 15.05
CA LEU A 70 -4.34 8.65 13.94
C LEU A 70 -3.80 9.16 12.61
N LEU A 71 -3.18 10.34 12.61
CA LEU A 71 -2.53 10.88 11.42
C LEU A 71 -1.22 10.13 11.11
N PHE A 72 -0.38 9.81 12.09
CA PHE A 72 0.93 9.19 11.85
C PHE A 72 0.88 7.70 11.51
N ASP A 73 -0.18 6.97 11.92
CA ASP A 73 -0.48 5.61 11.42
C ASP A 73 -1.05 5.63 9.99
N THR A 74 -1.77 6.70 9.60
CA THR A 74 -2.42 6.79 8.28
C THR A 74 -1.54 7.46 7.20
N PHE A 75 -0.67 8.38 7.60
CA PHE A 75 0.16 9.19 6.71
C PHE A 75 1.64 9.04 7.05
N ALA A 76 2.46 8.85 6.02
CA ALA A 76 3.91 8.80 6.13
C ALA A 76 4.52 10.21 6.24
N PHE A 77 4.07 11.04 7.20
CA PHE A 77 4.40 12.47 7.32
C PHE A 77 5.90 12.80 7.20
N ASP A 78 6.75 12.06 7.90
CA ASP A 78 8.21 12.12 7.82
C ASP A 78 8.78 11.76 6.45
N MET A 79 8.24 10.73 5.79
CA MET A 79 8.67 10.32 4.45
C MET A 79 8.18 11.28 3.36
N TYR A 80 6.97 11.82 3.50
CA TYR A 80 6.42 12.84 2.60
C TYR A 80 7.15 14.18 2.78
N TRP A 81 7.57 14.52 4.01
CA TRP A 81 8.47 15.63 4.24
C TRP A 81 9.84 15.38 3.60
N ASP A 82 10.46 14.21 3.81
CA ASP A 82 11.75 13.89 3.20
C ASP A 82 11.72 13.87 1.66
N GLU A 83 10.55 13.66 1.04
CA GLU A 83 10.33 13.80 -0.41
C GLU A 83 10.17 15.28 -0.86
N LEU A 84 9.47 16.12 -0.09
CA LEU A 84 9.05 17.47 -0.49
C LEU A 84 9.96 18.59 0.04
N ARG A 85 10.80 18.31 1.05
CA ARG A 85 11.56 19.31 1.82
C ARG A 85 12.50 20.17 0.96
N GLU A 86 13.07 19.65 -0.12
CA GLU A 86 14.15 20.37 -0.84
C GLU A 86 13.58 21.55 -1.63
N ASP A 87 12.41 21.35 -2.26
CA ASP A 87 11.58 22.38 -2.87
C ASP A 87 10.95 23.32 -1.83
N VAL A 88 10.42 22.80 -0.72
CA VAL A 88 9.89 23.62 0.38
C VAL A 88 10.96 24.58 0.92
N LEU A 89 12.17 24.08 1.19
CA LEU A 89 13.29 24.89 1.64
C LEU A 89 13.81 25.83 0.54
N ALA A 90 13.64 25.49 -0.75
CA ALA A 90 13.91 26.41 -1.85
C ALA A 90 12.90 27.57 -1.90
N VAL A 91 11.62 27.30 -1.67
CA VAL A 91 10.56 28.32 -1.57
C VAL A 91 10.77 29.21 -0.35
N ARG A 92 11.15 28.68 0.83
CA ARG A 92 11.56 29.51 1.99
C ARG A 92 12.64 30.52 1.59
N ARG A 93 13.73 30.03 0.97
CA ARG A 93 14.88 30.86 0.56
C ARG A 93 14.54 31.90 -0.52
N SER A 94 13.67 31.58 -1.49
CA SER A 94 13.34 32.49 -2.59
C SER A 94 12.29 33.54 -2.20
N THR A 95 11.41 33.23 -1.26
CA THR A 95 10.36 34.15 -0.77
C THR A 95 10.76 34.96 0.47
N GLY A 96 11.79 34.51 1.20
CA GLY A 96 12.14 35.07 2.52
C GLY A 96 11.15 34.71 3.63
N ASN A 97 10.29 33.71 3.41
CA ASN A 97 9.32 33.24 4.39
C ASN A 97 9.82 31.97 5.09
N ASP A 98 10.62 32.13 6.15
CA ASP A 98 11.17 31.01 6.94
C ASP A 98 10.08 30.09 7.55
N LYS A 99 8.84 30.58 7.69
CA LYS A 99 7.70 29.84 8.24
C LYS A 99 6.92 29.02 7.22
N PHE A 100 7.28 29.06 5.94
CA PHE A 100 6.56 28.29 4.91
C PHE A 100 6.68 26.78 5.18
N CYS A 101 5.55 26.13 5.44
CA CYS A 101 5.47 24.72 5.85
C CYS A 101 6.19 24.39 7.18
N GLU A 102 6.14 25.29 8.17
CA GLU A 102 6.73 25.10 9.51
C GLU A 102 6.01 24.02 10.33
N ASN A 103 4.68 23.94 10.24
CA ASN A 103 3.91 22.93 10.98
C ASN A 103 4.10 21.52 10.40
N PHE A 104 4.25 21.39 9.07
CA PHE A 104 4.56 20.14 8.39
C PHE A 104 5.93 19.58 8.81
N GLU A 105 6.95 20.43 8.91
CA GLU A 105 8.28 20.05 9.41
C GLU A 105 8.20 19.52 10.86
N ILE A 106 7.50 20.23 11.75
CA ILE A 106 7.30 19.81 13.15
C ILE A 106 6.49 18.50 13.22
N ALA A 107 5.45 18.33 12.40
CA ALA A 107 4.66 17.10 12.34
C ALA A 107 5.48 15.91 11.79
N ALA A 108 6.37 16.14 10.84
CA ALA A 108 7.31 15.14 10.33
C ALA A 108 8.31 14.69 11.42
N GLU A 109 8.86 15.60 12.21
CA GLU A 109 9.71 15.24 13.37
C GLU A 109 8.94 14.43 14.43
N ARG A 110 7.69 14.81 14.72
CA ARG A 110 6.81 14.06 15.63
C ARG A 110 6.43 12.69 15.09
N ALA A 111 6.14 12.56 13.79
CA ALA A 111 5.88 11.27 13.14
C ALA A 111 7.10 10.34 13.19
N ARG A 112 8.29 10.88 12.92
CA ARG A 112 9.56 10.16 13.00
C ARG A 112 9.90 9.71 14.42
N SER A 113 9.51 10.50 15.43
CA SER A 113 9.61 10.14 16.85
C SER A 113 8.60 9.06 17.23
N TYR A 114 7.34 9.23 16.83
CA TYR A 114 6.24 8.28 17.04
C TYR A 114 6.59 6.87 16.53
N ARG A 115 7.21 6.74 15.35
CA ARG A 115 7.61 5.42 14.82
C ARG A 115 8.86 4.79 15.46
N GLN A 116 9.56 5.48 16.36
CA GLN A 116 10.59 4.87 17.20
C GLN A 116 9.94 4.12 18.37
N ASP A 117 8.91 4.71 18.98
CA ASP A 117 8.10 4.08 20.04
C ASP A 117 7.13 3.02 19.48
N TYR A 118 6.54 3.30 18.31
CA TYR A 118 5.52 2.50 17.63
C TYR A 118 5.97 2.12 16.20
N PRO A 119 7.01 1.27 16.05
CA PRO A 119 7.51 0.87 14.73
C PRO A 119 6.43 0.12 13.92
N PRO A 120 6.38 0.29 12.58
CA PRO A 120 5.40 -0.37 11.73
C PRO A 120 5.29 -1.88 11.96
N LYS A 121 4.06 -2.41 11.90
CA LYS A 121 3.70 -3.79 12.25
C LYS A 121 4.18 -4.83 11.21
N LEU A 122 5.49 -4.94 11.02
CA LEU A 122 6.19 -5.94 10.19
C LEU A 122 5.94 -7.42 10.61
N ARG A 123 5.15 -7.66 11.66
CA ARG A 123 4.95 -8.97 12.31
C ARG A 123 3.52 -9.52 12.25
N TRP A 124 2.71 -9.15 11.25
CA TRP A 124 1.59 -10.01 10.84
C TRP A 124 2.04 -11.13 9.89
N GLN A 125 3.17 -10.95 9.21
CA GLN A 125 3.90 -12.02 8.54
C GLN A 125 4.88 -12.68 9.54
N ARG A 126 5.10 -13.99 9.37
CA ARG A 126 5.80 -14.88 10.33
C ARG A 126 5.23 -14.86 11.75
N ARG A 127 4.06 -15.49 11.91
CA ARG A 127 3.82 -16.35 13.08
C ARG A 127 4.49 -17.73 12.84
N ASP A 128 5.78 -17.68 12.50
CA ASP A 128 6.64 -18.86 12.47
C ASP A 128 6.93 -19.21 13.93
N ARG A 129 6.03 -19.96 14.57
CA ARG A 129 6.28 -20.53 15.88
C ARG A 129 7.37 -21.60 15.73
N PRO A 130 8.49 -21.53 16.47
CA PRO A 130 9.38 -22.67 16.59
C PRO A 130 8.64 -23.80 17.30
N GLY A 131 8.11 -24.76 16.55
CA GLY A 131 7.31 -25.89 17.05
C GLY A 131 6.06 -26.22 16.21
N ASP A 132 5.44 -25.24 15.54
CA ASP A 132 4.27 -25.48 14.69
C ASP A 132 4.73 -25.87 13.27
N GLY A 133 5.29 -27.07 13.13
CA GLY A 133 5.51 -27.69 11.82
C GLY A 133 4.18 -28.06 11.14
N PRO A 134 4.17 -28.35 9.82
CA PRO A 134 2.96 -28.85 9.17
C PRO A 134 2.53 -30.16 9.86
N PRO A 135 1.23 -30.35 10.16
CA PRO A 135 0.76 -31.56 10.81
C PRO A 135 1.06 -32.77 9.90
N ASP A 136 1.75 -33.76 10.48
CA ASP A 136 2.11 -34.99 9.78
C ASP A 136 0.85 -35.78 9.43
N LEU A 137 0.47 -35.77 8.15
CA LEU A 137 -0.62 -36.58 7.60
C LEU A 137 -0.16 -38.01 7.24
N GLY A 138 0.85 -38.53 7.93
CA GLY A 138 1.29 -39.93 7.93
C GLY A 138 0.29 -40.96 8.50
N GLY A 139 -1.02 -40.72 8.36
CA GLY A 139 -2.11 -41.61 8.80
C GLY A 139 -2.53 -42.59 7.71
N GLY A 140 -1.62 -43.48 7.29
CA GLY A 140 -1.83 -44.33 6.11
C GLY A 140 -2.97 -45.37 6.23
N TRP A 141 -3.86 -45.39 5.25
CA TRP A 141 -4.69 -46.55 4.88
C TRP A 141 -4.23 -47.03 3.50
N GLY A 142 -3.76 -48.27 3.41
CA GLY A 142 -3.14 -48.82 2.20
C GLY A 142 -4.03 -49.81 1.43
N GLY A 143 -3.65 -50.07 0.18
CA GLY A 143 -4.26 -51.07 -0.69
C GLY A 143 -5.17 -50.46 -1.78
N GLY A 144 -4.85 -50.59 -3.07
CA GLY A 144 -3.61 -51.12 -3.65
C GLY A 144 -3.71 -51.24 -5.18
N GLY A 145 -2.85 -50.54 -5.91
CA GLY A 145 -2.72 -50.68 -7.36
C GLY A 145 -1.49 -51.52 -7.73
N PRO A 146 -1.65 -52.67 -8.42
CA PRO A 146 -0.52 -53.43 -8.94
C PRO A 146 -0.04 -52.89 -10.29
N ASP A 147 1.25 -52.62 -10.42
CA ASP A 147 1.91 -52.30 -11.70
C ASP A 147 1.72 -53.38 -12.76
N ARG A 148 1.60 -52.97 -14.04
CA ARG A 148 2.18 -53.69 -15.19
C ARG A 148 2.19 -52.90 -16.51
N LYS A 149 3.39 -52.82 -17.08
CA LYS A 149 3.73 -52.76 -18.53
C LYS A 149 4.68 -53.94 -18.82
N PRO A 150 5.02 -54.30 -20.08
CA PRO A 150 4.72 -53.66 -21.37
C PRO A 150 4.10 -54.60 -22.45
N ASP A 151 3.73 -54.01 -23.61
CA ASP A 151 3.87 -54.38 -25.06
C ASP A 151 4.03 -55.87 -25.54
N PRO A 152 3.86 -56.25 -26.84
CA PRO A 152 3.44 -55.49 -28.05
C PRO A 152 2.39 -56.19 -29.00
N ALA A 153 2.12 -55.56 -30.16
CA ALA A 153 1.66 -56.12 -31.46
C ALA A 153 0.17 -56.53 -31.70
N GLY A 154 -0.41 -56.11 -32.85
CA GLY A 154 -1.70 -56.61 -33.37
C GLY A 154 -2.53 -55.67 -34.29
N SER A 155 -2.09 -55.42 -35.53
CA SER A 155 -2.91 -54.82 -36.63
C SER A 155 -3.44 -55.94 -37.56
N PRO A 156 -4.39 -55.75 -38.52
CA PRO A 156 -5.03 -54.52 -39.06
C PRO A 156 -6.59 -54.53 -38.86
N SER A 157 -7.50 -53.79 -39.53
CA SER A 157 -7.62 -53.38 -40.94
C SER A 157 -8.67 -52.29 -41.25
N SER A 158 -8.37 -51.43 -42.25
CA SER A 158 -9.24 -50.75 -43.25
C SER A 158 -10.72 -50.42 -42.92
N SER A 159 -11.28 -49.23 -43.18
CA SER A 159 -10.88 -48.03 -43.95
C SER A 159 -11.83 -46.83 -43.58
N SER A 160 -11.92 -45.64 -44.22
CA SER A 160 -11.41 -45.09 -45.49
C SER A 160 -11.30 -43.54 -45.45
N THR A 161 -10.63 -42.95 -46.45
CA THR A 161 -10.48 -41.50 -46.76
C THR A 161 -9.95 -41.36 -48.20
N PRO A 162 -9.84 -40.16 -48.83
CA PRO A 162 -10.25 -38.80 -48.41
C PRO A 162 -11.44 -38.33 -49.33
N ALA A 163 -11.68 -37.11 -49.84
CA ALA A 163 -10.99 -35.80 -49.85
C ALA A 163 -11.98 -34.66 -50.23
N GLY A 164 -11.55 -33.39 -50.13
CA GLY A 164 -12.11 -32.29 -50.94
C GLY A 164 -12.52 -31.00 -50.21
N GLY A 165 -11.82 -29.91 -50.50
CA GLY A 165 -12.31 -28.51 -50.42
C GLY A 165 -11.78 -27.78 -51.67
N PRO A 166 -11.48 -26.47 -51.64
CA PRO A 166 -12.08 -25.35 -50.90
C PRO A 166 -12.74 -24.33 -51.87
N GLY A 167 -13.23 -23.18 -51.40
CA GLY A 167 -13.72 -22.11 -52.28
C GLY A 167 -13.60 -20.70 -51.69
N GLN A 168 -12.95 -19.79 -52.42
CA GLN A 168 -13.01 -18.33 -52.20
C GLN A 168 -13.91 -17.70 -53.27
N GLY A 169 -14.46 -16.51 -53.00
CA GLY A 169 -15.22 -15.75 -54.00
C GLY A 169 -15.68 -14.38 -53.50
N SER A 170 -14.95 -13.33 -53.85
CA SER A 170 -15.37 -11.92 -53.69
C SER A 170 -16.44 -11.56 -54.73
N HIS A 171 -17.27 -10.55 -54.48
CA HIS A 171 -17.73 -9.60 -55.52
C HIS A 171 -18.33 -8.32 -54.91
N HIS A 172 -17.90 -7.18 -55.47
CA HIS A 172 -18.47 -5.82 -55.43
C HIS A 172 -18.85 -5.20 -54.09
#